data_AF-A0A2A5RI79-F1
#
_entry.id   AF-A0A2A5RI79-F1
#
_cell.length_a   1.000
_cell.length_b   1.000
_cell.length_c   1.000
_cell.angle_alpha   90.00
_cell.angle_beta   90.00
_cell.angle_gamma   90.00
#
_symmetry.space_group_name_H-M   'P 1'
#
loop_
_entity.id
_entity.type
_entity.pdbx_description
1 polymer ?
#
loop_
_entity_poly.entity_id
_entity_poly.type
_entity_poly.pdbx_seq_one_letter_code
_entity_poly.pdbx_strand_id
1 'polypeptide(L)'
;MAQGEKTMTQPTFTVESIALETEPAKLEAAFENVKDDFDLILAILRNENTPESVLMELIDDEDGESTFGDDYETLVIEAVKNPHLPKSEISRFAKSPDSLLRKAIACNPSTDTFTLSVLCNDPISEVVSAVASHPNITADLMDYLSPHENSYVRTALAKNENLSDKIAGILVDDENPYVRVALASNPMVKAEILHLLASDKDANTRSAVAKNDSTDVDDLTDLAFDEKKEVIKAVATNIKLAGDIVSILSKDENSYVRTGIASNPNLDDEAIEQLSHDESPYVRSELAANAALSVEQLDVLKKDVNMFVRSAAHKTIKAKITTTE
;
A
#
# COMPACT_ATOMS: atom_id res chain seq x y z
N MET A 1 -49.43 30.22 26.84
CA MET A 1 -47.97 30.32 26.66
C MET A 1 -47.41 28.92 26.89
N ALA A 2 -47.25 28.14 25.82
CA ALA A 2 -46.55 26.86 25.87
C ALA A 2 -45.11 27.13 25.45
N GLN A 3 -44.18 26.99 26.38
CA GLN A 3 -42.75 27.02 26.10
C GLN A 3 -42.43 25.76 25.28
N GLY A 4 -41.94 25.95 24.05
CA GLY A 4 -41.42 24.86 23.25
C GLY A 4 -40.06 24.44 23.80
N GLU A 5 -40.00 23.24 24.37
CA GLU A 5 -38.75 22.52 24.56
C GLU A 5 -38.16 22.23 23.18
N LYS A 6 -37.14 23.00 22.79
CA LYS A 6 -36.22 22.59 21.73
C LYS A 6 -35.44 21.40 22.26
N THR A 7 -35.86 20.19 21.88
CA THR A 7 -34.98 19.03 21.91
C THR A 7 -33.84 19.31 20.93
N MET A 8 -32.70 19.77 21.46
CA MET A 8 -31.45 19.73 20.71
C MET A 8 -31.11 18.25 20.53
N THR A 9 -31.38 17.71 19.35
CA THR A 9 -30.82 16.44 18.92
C THR A 9 -29.29 16.58 19.01
N GLN A 10 -28.67 15.84 19.93
CA GLN A 10 -27.22 15.77 19.98
C GLN A 10 -26.71 15.32 18.60
N PRO A 11 -25.61 15.89 18.10
CA PRO A 11 -25.03 15.45 16.84
C PRO A 11 -24.69 13.96 16.94
N THR A 12 -25.30 13.13 16.08
CA THR A 12 -24.95 11.72 15.97
C THR A 12 -23.66 11.63 15.17
N PHE A 13 -22.54 11.39 15.87
CA PHE A 13 -21.27 11.10 15.21
C PHE A 13 -21.29 9.65 14.69
N THR A 14 -20.75 9.45 13.49
CA THR A 14 -20.46 8.13 12.93
C THR A 14 -18.96 8.00 12.71
N VAL A 15 -18.43 6.77 12.72
CA VAL A 15 -17.02 6.47 12.40
C VAL A 15 -16.61 7.13 11.07
N GLU A 16 -17.48 7.06 10.06
CA GLU A 16 -17.25 7.67 8.74
C GLU A 16 -17.19 9.19 8.80
N SER A 17 -18.08 9.83 9.57
CA SER A 17 -18.07 11.28 9.74
C SER A 17 -16.82 11.77 10.48
N ILE A 18 -16.35 11.01 11.48
CA ILE A 18 -15.14 11.32 12.26
C ILE A 18 -13.91 11.16 11.39
N ALA A 19 -13.82 10.08 10.60
CA ALA A 19 -12.67 9.82 9.74
C ALA A 19 -12.45 10.90 8.67
N LEU A 20 -13.51 11.59 8.24
CA LEU A 20 -13.46 12.68 7.25
C LEU A 20 -13.41 14.08 7.88
N GLU A 21 -13.48 14.19 9.20
CA GLU A 21 -13.48 15.48 9.88
C GLU A 21 -12.10 16.13 9.81
N THR A 22 -12.08 17.43 9.50
CA THR A 22 -10.85 18.21 9.29
C THR A 22 -10.69 19.33 10.32
N GLU A 23 -11.73 19.63 11.09
CA GLU A 23 -11.70 20.64 12.15
C GLU A 23 -11.36 19.99 13.51
N PRO A 24 -10.17 20.25 14.10
CA PRO A 24 -9.77 19.64 15.38
C PRO A 24 -10.76 19.92 16.52
N ALA A 25 -11.37 21.11 16.54
CA ALA A 25 -12.36 21.49 17.55
C ALA A 25 -13.64 20.65 17.48
N LYS A 26 -14.01 20.13 16.31
CA LYS A 26 -15.15 19.22 16.17
C LYS A 26 -14.82 17.82 16.65
N LEU A 27 -13.58 17.36 16.44
CA LEU A 27 -13.08 16.09 16.99
C LEU A 27 -13.03 16.13 18.52
N GLU A 28 -12.57 17.23 19.09
CA GLU A 28 -12.60 17.46 20.54
C GLU A 28 -14.03 17.45 21.09
N ALA A 29 -14.94 18.19 20.43
CA ALA A 29 -16.36 18.15 20.80
C ALA A 29 -16.98 16.75 20.63
N ALA A 30 -16.57 15.98 19.62
CA ALA A 30 -17.03 14.61 19.44
C ALA A 30 -16.56 13.72 20.59
N PHE A 31 -15.28 13.79 20.95
CA PHE A 31 -14.67 13.02 22.03
C PHE A 31 -15.42 13.20 23.36
N GLU A 32 -15.78 14.44 23.71
CA GLU A 32 -16.55 14.75 24.91
C GLU A 32 -17.94 14.08 24.97
N ASN A 33 -18.53 13.76 23.80
CA ASN A 33 -19.86 13.15 23.72
C ASN A 33 -19.82 11.62 23.58
N VAL A 34 -18.66 11.01 23.37
CA VAL A 34 -18.51 9.58 23.04
C VAL A 34 -17.59 8.83 23.99
N LYS A 35 -17.43 9.32 25.23
CA LYS A 35 -16.45 8.81 26.22
C LYS A 35 -16.57 7.31 26.57
N ASP A 36 -17.72 6.68 26.29
CA ASP A 36 -17.95 5.25 26.52
C ASP A 36 -18.01 4.42 25.23
N ASP A 37 -17.83 5.04 24.05
CA ASP A 37 -17.92 4.39 22.74
C ASP A 37 -16.52 4.15 22.16
N PHE A 38 -16.04 2.91 22.34
CA PHE A 38 -14.72 2.49 21.89
C PHE A 38 -14.49 2.73 20.39
N ASP A 39 -15.48 2.42 19.54
CA ASP A 39 -15.32 2.50 18.09
C ASP A 39 -15.21 3.97 17.63
N LEU A 40 -15.98 4.85 18.24
CA LEU A 40 -15.92 6.29 17.95
C LEU A 40 -14.63 6.91 18.50
N ILE A 41 -14.17 6.54 19.70
CA ILE A 41 -12.89 7.00 20.24
C ILE A 41 -11.73 6.53 19.35
N LEU A 42 -11.72 5.26 18.97
CA LEU A 42 -10.70 4.71 18.09
C LEU A 42 -10.68 5.43 16.73
N ALA A 43 -11.86 5.77 16.18
CA ALA A 43 -11.96 6.57 14.96
C ALA A 43 -11.38 7.98 15.13
N ILE A 44 -11.59 8.61 16.28
CA ILE A 44 -11.00 9.91 16.61
C ILE A 44 -9.48 9.78 16.65
N LEU A 45 -8.92 8.84 17.41
CA LEU A 45 -7.47 8.69 17.56
C LEU A 45 -6.74 8.44 16.23
N ARG A 46 -7.39 7.72 15.30
CA ARG A 46 -6.90 7.47 13.93
C ARG A 46 -6.96 8.68 13.00
N ASN A 47 -7.75 9.70 13.33
CA ASN A 47 -7.82 10.92 12.54
C ASN A 47 -6.53 11.73 12.75
N GLU A 48 -5.85 12.08 11.65
CA GLU A 48 -4.61 12.85 11.66
C GLU A 48 -4.75 14.25 12.27
N ASN A 49 -5.97 14.81 12.29
CA ASN A 49 -6.28 16.14 12.82
C ASN A 49 -6.69 16.12 14.30
N THR A 50 -6.60 14.96 14.97
CA THR A 50 -6.97 14.85 16.38
C THR A 50 -6.08 15.74 17.25
N PRO A 51 -6.68 16.65 18.03
CA PRO A 51 -5.90 17.63 18.77
C PRO A 51 -5.14 16.99 19.93
N GLU A 52 -4.01 17.60 20.28
CA GLU A 52 -3.16 17.21 21.40
C GLU A 52 -3.96 17.05 22.71
N SER A 53 -4.95 17.91 22.97
CA SER A 53 -5.79 17.84 24.18
C SER A 53 -6.49 16.50 24.35
N VAL A 54 -7.08 15.96 23.27
CA VAL A 54 -7.75 14.66 23.28
C VAL A 54 -6.76 13.52 23.50
N LEU A 55 -5.60 13.58 22.85
CA LEU A 55 -4.54 12.58 23.02
C LEU A 55 -4.06 12.53 24.48
N MET A 56 -3.84 13.70 25.08
CA MET A 56 -3.36 13.81 26.45
C MET A 56 -4.44 13.41 27.46
N GLU A 57 -5.70 13.80 27.26
CA GLU A 57 -6.81 13.35 28.12
C GLU A 57 -6.89 11.84 28.16
N LEU A 58 -6.76 11.17 27.01
CA LEU A 58 -6.75 9.70 26.96
C LEU A 58 -5.50 9.11 27.62
N ILE A 59 -4.31 9.65 27.37
CA ILE A 59 -3.04 9.11 27.90
C ILE A 59 -2.92 9.28 29.42
N ASP A 60 -3.48 10.35 29.96
CA ASP A 60 -3.46 10.68 31.39
C ASP A 60 -4.65 10.06 32.15
N ASP A 61 -5.56 9.34 31.47
CA ASP A 61 -6.75 8.74 32.06
C ASP A 61 -6.39 7.51 32.93
N GLU A 62 -6.32 7.72 34.25
CA GLU A 62 -6.10 6.65 35.23
C GLU A 62 -7.28 5.67 35.35
N ASP A 63 -8.48 6.06 34.91
CA ASP A 63 -9.70 5.24 35.00
C ASP A 63 -10.01 4.48 33.68
N GLY A 64 -9.26 4.74 32.61
CA GLY A 64 -9.49 4.19 31.28
C GLY A 64 -9.47 2.66 31.21
N GLU A 65 -8.57 2.02 31.97
CA GLU A 65 -8.55 0.56 32.14
C GLU A 65 -9.82 0.02 32.81
N SER A 66 -10.46 0.81 33.67
CA SER A 66 -11.72 0.40 34.32
C SER A 66 -12.90 0.43 33.35
N THR A 67 -12.88 1.34 32.38
CA THR A 67 -13.94 1.56 31.40
C THR A 67 -13.86 0.57 30.24
N PHE A 68 -12.65 0.37 29.69
CA PHE A 68 -12.45 -0.44 28.48
C PHE A 68 -11.70 -1.76 28.72
N GLY A 69 -11.19 -2.00 29.92
CA GLY A 69 -10.41 -3.21 30.22
C GLY A 69 -9.19 -3.33 29.33
N ASP A 70 -8.95 -4.55 28.82
CA ASP A 70 -7.82 -4.86 27.94
C ASP A 70 -7.83 -4.06 26.62
N ASP A 71 -8.98 -3.55 26.19
CA ASP A 71 -9.10 -2.77 24.96
C ASP A 71 -8.54 -1.34 25.13
N TYR A 72 -8.39 -0.84 26.36
CA TYR A 72 -7.83 0.48 26.63
C TYR A 72 -6.40 0.63 26.08
N GLU A 73 -5.58 -0.43 26.19
CA GLU A 73 -4.21 -0.45 25.64
C GLU A 73 -4.20 -0.18 24.13
N THR A 74 -5.22 -0.65 23.40
CA THR A 74 -5.37 -0.38 21.96
C THR A 74 -5.59 1.11 21.69
N LEU A 75 -6.38 1.78 22.53
CA LEU A 75 -6.59 3.23 22.42
C LEU A 75 -5.30 4.00 22.67
N VAL A 76 -4.54 3.65 23.72
CA VAL A 76 -3.26 4.30 24.00
C VAL A 76 -2.26 4.10 22.86
N ILE A 77 -2.17 2.88 22.31
CA ILE A 77 -1.31 2.59 21.15
C ILE A 77 -1.68 3.45 19.94
N GLU A 78 -2.97 3.67 19.69
CA GLU A 78 -3.44 4.50 18.58
C GLU A 78 -3.16 5.99 18.84
N ALA A 79 -3.42 6.49 20.06
CA ALA A 79 -3.10 7.86 20.45
C ALA A 79 -1.60 8.16 20.25
N VAL A 80 -0.74 7.21 20.62
CA VAL A 80 0.72 7.36 20.54
C VAL A 80 1.24 7.36 19.10
N LYS A 81 0.49 6.83 18.12
CA LYS A 81 0.84 6.93 16.68
C LYS A 81 0.48 8.28 16.07
N ASN A 82 -0.37 9.06 16.73
CA ASN A 82 -0.93 10.27 16.16
C ASN A 82 0.15 11.35 15.92
N PRO A 83 0.17 12.04 14.75
CA PRO A 83 1.17 13.05 14.42
C PRO A 83 1.24 14.23 15.42
N HIS A 84 0.16 14.50 16.14
CA HIS A 84 0.06 15.59 17.11
C HIS A 84 0.51 15.21 18.53
N LEU A 85 1.06 14.00 18.74
CA LEU A 85 1.61 13.60 20.03
C LEU A 85 2.77 14.53 20.45
N PRO A 86 2.79 15.03 21.70
CA PRO A 86 3.88 15.89 22.17
C PRO A 86 5.25 15.18 22.15
N LYS A 87 6.31 15.93 21.86
CA LYS A 87 7.69 15.40 21.85
C LYS A 87 8.14 14.79 23.18
N SER A 88 7.62 15.30 24.30
CA SER A 88 7.87 14.73 25.63
C SER A 88 7.32 13.31 25.73
N GLU A 89 6.12 13.08 25.20
CA GLU A 89 5.46 11.78 25.20
C GLU A 89 6.12 10.82 24.22
N ILE A 90 6.52 11.29 23.03
CA ILE A 90 7.35 10.50 22.11
C ILE A 90 8.59 9.97 22.84
N SER A 91 9.31 10.85 23.55
CA SER A 91 10.51 10.49 24.30
C SER A 91 10.24 9.55 25.48
N ARG A 92 9.06 9.66 26.11
CA ARG A 92 8.63 8.81 27.22
C ARG A 92 8.30 7.40 26.73
N PHE A 93 7.41 7.29 25.75
CA PHE A 93 6.94 6.01 25.22
C PHE A 93 8.02 5.25 24.44
N ALA A 94 9.00 5.93 23.84
CA ALA A 94 10.18 5.29 23.26
C ALA A 94 11.00 4.47 24.28
N LYS A 95 10.83 4.74 25.59
CA LYS A 95 11.50 4.03 26.69
C LYS A 95 10.55 3.13 27.47
N SER A 96 9.32 2.93 26.98
CA SER A 96 8.32 2.07 27.62
C SER A 96 8.88 0.65 27.76
N PRO A 97 8.59 -0.07 28.86
CA PRO A 97 8.89 -1.50 28.93
C PRO A 97 8.09 -2.31 27.90
N ASP A 98 6.91 -1.83 27.52
CA ASP A 98 6.09 -2.46 26.49
C ASP A 98 6.62 -2.14 25.08
N SER A 99 6.87 -3.20 24.33
CA SER A 99 7.34 -3.14 22.94
C SER A 99 6.28 -2.64 21.96
N LEU A 100 4.98 -2.80 22.26
CA LEU A 100 3.91 -2.33 21.37
C LEU A 100 3.87 -0.80 21.35
N LEU A 101 4.01 -0.15 22.52
CA LEU A 101 4.16 1.30 22.62
C LEU A 101 5.45 1.82 21.97
N ARG A 102 6.59 1.12 22.14
CA ARG A 102 7.84 1.52 21.43
C ARG A 102 7.71 1.40 19.92
N LYS A 103 7.05 0.35 19.43
CA LYS A 103 6.72 0.18 18.02
C LYS A 103 5.77 1.27 17.53
N ALA A 104 4.76 1.64 18.32
CA ALA A 104 3.82 2.72 18.01
C ALA A 104 4.56 4.05 17.81
N ILE A 105 5.54 4.36 18.68
CA ILE A 105 6.43 5.52 18.48
C ILE A 105 7.26 5.40 17.22
N ALA A 106 7.86 4.23 16.93
CA ALA A 106 8.60 4.04 15.69
C ALA A 106 7.72 4.20 14.43
N CYS A 107 6.39 4.03 14.55
CA CYS A 107 5.42 4.29 13.47
C CYS A 107 4.87 5.72 13.45
N ASN A 108 5.06 6.52 14.51
CA ASN A 108 4.54 7.88 14.58
C ASN A 108 5.34 8.79 13.62
N PRO A 109 4.70 9.42 12.63
CA PRO A 109 5.39 10.21 11.60
C PRO A 109 6.12 11.45 12.14
N SER A 110 5.77 11.91 13.34
CA SER A 110 6.42 13.03 14.04
C SER A 110 7.64 12.59 14.88
N THR A 111 7.96 11.30 14.93
CA THR A 111 9.14 10.80 15.66
C THR A 111 10.41 11.32 15.02
N ASP A 112 11.20 12.01 15.85
CA ASP A 112 12.44 12.65 15.43
C ASP A 112 13.58 11.64 15.24
N THR A 113 14.60 12.05 14.48
CA THR A 113 15.74 11.20 14.13
C THR A 113 16.57 10.75 15.33
N PHE A 114 16.63 11.54 16.42
CA PHE A 114 17.32 11.14 17.63
C PHE A 114 16.55 10.01 18.33
N THR A 115 15.23 10.13 18.45
CA THR A 115 14.39 9.06 19.00
C THR A 115 14.44 7.79 18.13
N LEU A 116 14.41 7.91 16.81
CA LEU A 116 14.61 6.76 15.90
C LEU A 116 15.96 6.10 16.13
N SER A 117 17.03 6.86 16.36
CA SER A 117 18.37 6.29 16.63
C SER A 117 18.42 5.47 17.92
N VAL A 118 17.62 5.82 18.92
CA VAL A 118 17.46 5.03 20.15
C VAL A 118 16.74 3.72 19.83
N LEU A 119 15.62 3.80 19.10
CA LEU A 119 14.79 2.65 18.75
C LEU A 119 15.45 1.71 17.71
N CYS A 120 16.44 2.16 16.93
CA CYS A 120 17.24 1.30 16.05
C CYS A 120 17.97 0.18 16.81
N ASN A 121 18.20 0.34 18.12
CA ASN A 121 18.88 -0.65 18.95
C ASN A 121 17.89 -1.44 19.83
N ASP A 122 16.60 -1.41 19.51
CA ASP A 122 15.59 -2.15 20.26
C ASP A 122 15.84 -3.66 20.20
N PRO A 123 15.70 -4.41 21.31
CA PRO A 123 15.82 -5.86 21.29
C PRO A 123 14.73 -6.55 20.45
N ILE A 124 13.61 -5.87 20.19
CA ILE A 124 12.49 -6.41 19.42
C ILE A 124 12.62 -5.98 17.96
N SER A 125 12.82 -6.95 17.07
CA SER A 125 13.01 -6.68 15.63
C SER A 125 11.81 -6.00 14.98
N GLU A 126 10.59 -6.19 15.49
CA GLU A 126 9.38 -5.51 15.03
C GLU A 126 9.43 -4.00 15.27
N VAL A 127 10.09 -3.54 16.34
CA VAL A 127 10.34 -2.12 16.60
C VAL A 127 11.38 -1.59 15.63
N VAL A 128 12.50 -2.30 15.46
CA VAL A 128 13.57 -1.92 14.52
C VAL A 128 13.07 -1.89 13.07
N SER A 129 12.18 -2.81 12.70
CA SER A 129 11.52 -2.85 11.38
C SER A 129 10.60 -1.65 11.15
N ALA A 130 9.90 -1.19 12.19
CA ALA A 130 9.13 0.05 12.13
C ALA A 130 10.06 1.26 11.91
N VAL A 131 11.20 1.32 12.58
CA VAL A 131 12.21 2.37 12.32
C VAL A 131 12.74 2.30 10.88
N ALA A 132 13.06 1.11 10.37
CA ALA A 132 13.50 0.91 8.98
C ALA A 132 12.47 1.37 7.94
N SER A 133 11.17 1.28 8.27
CA SER A 133 10.06 1.71 7.41
C SER A 133 9.74 3.21 7.55
N HIS A 134 10.36 3.90 8.51
CA HIS A 134 9.97 5.26 8.86
C HIS A 134 10.40 6.26 7.77
N PRO A 135 9.54 7.23 7.39
CA PRO A 135 9.86 8.20 6.33
C PRO A 135 11.04 9.10 6.68
N ASN A 136 11.26 9.41 7.97
CA ASN A 136 12.35 10.27 8.42
C ASN A 136 13.64 9.51 8.79
N ILE A 137 13.80 8.23 8.41
CA ILE A 137 15.04 7.51 8.68
C ILE A 137 16.23 8.16 7.95
N THR A 138 17.36 8.31 8.66
CA THR A 138 18.56 8.95 8.10
C THR A 138 19.43 7.94 7.36
N ALA A 139 20.29 8.42 6.45
CA ALA A 139 21.24 7.58 5.73
C ALA A 139 22.15 6.76 6.66
N ASP A 140 22.62 7.36 7.76
CA ASP A 140 23.46 6.67 8.76
C ASP A 140 22.71 5.51 9.44
N LEU A 141 21.41 5.67 9.72
CA LEU A 141 20.60 4.60 10.28
C LEU A 141 20.29 3.52 9.24
N MET A 142 20.08 3.88 7.97
CA MET A 142 19.93 2.88 6.91
C MET A 142 21.22 2.07 6.74
N ASP A 143 22.40 2.71 6.77
CA ASP A 143 23.71 2.05 6.75
C ASP A 143 23.89 1.09 7.93
N TYR A 144 23.43 1.49 9.13
CA TYR A 144 23.49 0.64 10.31
C TYR A 144 22.54 -0.57 10.24
N LEU A 145 21.36 -0.39 9.64
CA LEU A 145 20.33 -1.42 9.56
C LEU A 145 20.45 -2.32 8.32
N SER A 146 21.20 -1.92 7.27
CA SER A 146 21.32 -2.73 6.06
C SER A 146 21.95 -4.12 6.27
N PRO A 147 22.92 -4.34 7.18
CA PRO A 147 23.42 -5.67 7.51
C PRO A 147 22.67 -6.34 8.67
N HIS A 148 21.52 -5.82 9.11
CA HIS A 148 20.79 -6.33 10.28
C HIS A 148 20.46 -7.81 10.12
N GLU A 149 20.67 -8.63 11.15
CA GLU A 149 20.53 -10.10 11.08
C GLU A 149 19.12 -10.54 10.67
N ASN A 150 18.11 -9.84 11.18
CA ASN A 150 16.72 -10.12 10.87
C ASN A 150 16.33 -9.57 9.48
N SER A 151 16.00 -10.46 8.55
CA SER A 151 15.58 -10.09 7.20
C SER A 151 14.30 -9.28 7.14
N TYR A 152 13.43 -9.31 8.16
CA TYR A 152 12.25 -8.44 8.20
C TYR A 152 12.63 -6.96 8.29
N VAL A 153 13.72 -6.64 9.00
CA VAL A 153 14.27 -5.26 9.08
C VAL A 153 14.85 -4.85 7.71
N ARG A 154 15.63 -5.73 7.08
CA ARG A 154 16.18 -5.47 5.73
C ARG A 154 15.08 -5.34 4.67
N THR A 155 14.02 -6.13 4.79
CA THR A 155 12.82 -6.02 3.93
C THR A 155 12.11 -4.69 4.12
N ALA A 156 11.99 -4.21 5.36
CA ALA A 156 11.42 -2.90 5.67
C ALA A 156 12.24 -1.76 5.05
N LEU A 157 13.58 -1.82 5.14
CA LEU A 157 14.45 -0.87 4.43
C LEU A 157 14.22 -0.93 2.92
N ALA A 158 14.21 -2.12 2.33
CA ALA A 158 14.03 -2.31 0.88
C ALA A 158 12.72 -1.69 0.35
N LYS A 159 11.66 -1.66 1.17
CA LYS A 159 10.36 -1.06 0.84
C LYS A 159 10.29 0.46 1.08
N ASN A 160 11.24 1.04 1.80
CA ASN A 160 11.19 2.44 2.18
C ASN A 160 11.34 3.33 0.93
N GLU A 161 10.45 4.29 0.73
CA GLU A 161 10.48 5.19 -0.44
C GLU A 161 11.71 6.12 -0.42
N ASN A 162 12.30 6.36 0.75
CA ASN A 162 13.51 7.16 0.91
C ASN A 162 14.79 6.30 0.88
N LEU A 163 14.71 5.04 0.46
CA LEU A 163 15.87 4.15 0.37
C LEU A 163 16.98 4.77 -0.49
N SER A 164 18.19 4.89 0.09
CA SER A 164 19.32 5.42 -0.67
C SER A 164 19.85 4.41 -1.69
N ASP A 165 20.34 4.92 -2.83
CA ASP A 165 20.96 4.10 -3.89
C ASP A 165 22.08 3.20 -3.38
N LYS A 166 22.87 3.70 -2.42
CA LYS A 166 23.94 2.95 -1.78
C LYS A 166 23.41 1.68 -1.11
N ILE A 167 22.31 1.81 -0.35
CA ILE A 167 21.71 0.66 0.34
C ILE A 167 21.00 -0.25 -0.66
N ALA A 168 20.31 0.30 -1.67
CA ALA A 168 19.76 -0.50 -2.75
C ALA A 168 20.83 -1.39 -3.41
N GLY A 169 22.02 -0.83 -3.68
CA GLY A 169 23.16 -1.57 -4.21
C GLY A 169 23.77 -2.61 -3.26
N ILE A 170 23.49 -2.55 -1.96
CA ILE A 170 23.85 -3.60 -0.99
C ILE A 170 22.77 -4.69 -0.97
N LEU A 171 21.50 -4.29 -0.93
CA LEU A 171 20.36 -5.20 -0.80
C LEU A 171 20.05 -5.97 -2.09
N VAL A 172 20.58 -5.53 -3.23
CA VAL A 172 20.44 -6.24 -4.52
C VAL A 172 20.97 -7.68 -4.46
N ASP A 173 22.01 -7.91 -3.66
CA ASP A 173 22.63 -9.23 -3.45
C ASP A 173 22.22 -9.88 -2.12
N ASP A 174 21.16 -9.40 -1.46
CA ASP A 174 20.73 -9.94 -0.16
C ASP A 174 20.46 -11.45 -0.27
N GLU A 175 20.91 -12.21 0.73
CA GLU A 175 20.71 -13.66 0.77
C GLU A 175 19.23 -14.05 0.73
N ASN A 176 18.37 -13.24 1.34
CA ASN A 176 16.96 -13.52 1.48
C ASN A 176 16.18 -13.00 0.26
N PRO A 177 15.51 -13.89 -0.52
CA PRO A 177 14.75 -13.48 -1.69
C PRO A 177 13.61 -12.49 -1.36
N TYR A 178 13.03 -12.52 -0.15
CA TYR A 178 12.00 -11.55 0.23
C TYR A 178 12.52 -10.11 0.28
N VAL A 179 13.80 -9.91 0.61
CA VAL A 179 14.44 -8.59 0.58
C VAL A 179 14.61 -8.14 -0.87
N ARG A 180 15.10 -9.03 -1.74
CA ARG A 180 15.29 -8.73 -3.18
C ARG A 180 13.97 -8.47 -3.90
N VAL A 181 12.91 -9.23 -3.59
CA VAL A 181 11.54 -8.98 -4.07
C VAL A 181 11.05 -7.61 -3.61
N ALA A 182 11.25 -7.26 -2.33
CA ALA A 182 10.84 -5.97 -1.79
C ALA A 182 11.57 -4.81 -2.48
N LEU A 183 12.88 -4.96 -2.72
CA LEU A 183 13.68 -3.99 -3.44
C LEU A 183 13.20 -3.83 -4.89
N ALA A 184 12.99 -4.94 -5.61
CA ALA A 184 12.45 -4.93 -6.98
C ALA A 184 11.05 -4.31 -7.08
N SER A 185 10.24 -4.40 -6.01
CA SER A 185 8.88 -3.84 -5.98
C SER A 185 8.84 -2.36 -5.58
N ASN A 186 9.96 -1.78 -5.14
CA ASN A 186 10.00 -0.39 -4.69
C ASN A 186 10.00 0.56 -5.90
N PRO A 187 9.01 1.46 -6.04
CA PRO A 187 8.90 2.34 -7.21
C PRO A 187 10.02 3.39 -7.29
N MET A 188 10.71 3.65 -6.17
CA MET A 188 11.81 4.64 -6.11
C MET A 188 13.17 4.02 -6.46
N VAL A 189 13.26 2.69 -6.61
CA VAL A 189 14.49 2.01 -7.00
C VAL A 189 14.80 2.27 -8.48
N LYS A 190 16.06 2.59 -8.76
CA LYS A 190 16.51 2.95 -10.10
C LYS A 190 16.58 1.75 -11.03
N ALA A 191 16.43 2.02 -12.33
CA ALA A 191 16.51 1.03 -13.39
C ALA A 191 17.80 0.21 -13.36
N GLU A 192 18.95 0.79 -12.97
CA GLU A 192 20.21 0.05 -12.90
C GLU A 192 20.18 -1.09 -11.86
N ILE A 193 19.46 -0.91 -10.75
CA ILE A 193 19.28 -1.97 -9.74
C ILE A 193 18.28 -3.02 -10.25
N LEU A 194 17.22 -2.58 -10.94
CA LEU A 194 16.23 -3.47 -11.54
C LEU A 194 16.85 -4.35 -12.63
N HIS A 195 17.77 -3.81 -13.44
CA HIS A 195 18.55 -4.53 -14.44
C HIS A 195 19.34 -5.69 -13.82
N LEU A 196 19.99 -5.46 -12.67
CA LEU A 196 20.71 -6.52 -11.95
C LEU A 196 19.74 -7.62 -11.47
N LEU A 197 18.57 -7.22 -10.95
CA LEU A 197 17.54 -8.15 -10.45
C LEU A 197 16.75 -8.84 -11.56
N ALA A 198 16.79 -8.34 -12.80
CA ALA A 198 16.12 -8.97 -13.95
C ALA A 198 16.67 -10.37 -14.23
N SER A 199 17.93 -10.63 -13.86
CA SER A 199 18.56 -11.95 -13.95
C SER A 199 18.58 -12.73 -12.63
N ASP A 200 17.79 -12.32 -11.62
CA ASP A 200 17.79 -12.98 -10.30
C ASP A 200 17.43 -14.45 -10.40
N LYS A 201 18.05 -15.29 -9.56
CA LYS A 201 17.74 -16.72 -9.48
C LYS A 201 16.31 -17.01 -9.03
N ASP A 202 15.71 -16.13 -8.25
CA ASP A 202 14.35 -16.24 -7.74
C ASP A 202 13.34 -15.60 -8.70
N ALA A 203 12.37 -16.40 -9.15
CA ALA A 203 11.38 -15.95 -10.11
C ALA A 203 10.42 -14.88 -9.56
N ASN A 204 10.19 -14.83 -8.24
CA ASN A 204 9.35 -13.78 -7.66
C ASN A 204 10.07 -12.42 -7.75
N THR A 205 11.39 -12.41 -7.59
CA THR A 205 12.22 -11.21 -7.77
C THR A 205 12.14 -10.72 -9.21
N ARG A 206 12.34 -11.60 -10.19
CA ARG A 206 12.18 -11.25 -11.62
C ARG A 206 10.76 -10.80 -11.97
N SER A 207 9.73 -11.42 -11.39
CA SER A 207 8.33 -11.01 -11.56
C SER A 207 8.06 -9.61 -10.96
N ALA A 208 8.68 -9.28 -9.83
CA ALA A 208 8.60 -7.95 -9.24
C ALA A 208 9.29 -6.89 -10.11
N VAL A 209 10.48 -7.20 -10.67
CA VAL A 209 11.14 -6.36 -11.68
C VAL A 209 10.21 -6.12 -12.87
N ALA A 210 9.62 -7.17 -13.43
CA ALA A 210 8.71 -7.04 -14.57
C ALA A 210 7.47 -6.17 -14.29
N LYS A 211 7.01 -6.07 -13.03
CA LYS A 211 5.88 -5.20 -12.65
C LYS A 211 6.27 -3.76 -12.35
N ASN A 212 7.55 -3.50 -12.09
CA ASN A 212 8.00 -2.18 -11.69
C ASN A 212 7.97 -1.22 -12.89
N ASP A 213 7.31 -0.08 -12.74
CA ASP A 213 7.18 0.94 -13.78
C ASP A 213 8.52 1.59 -14.13
N SER A 214 9.53 1.49 -13.25
CA SER A 214 10.89 1.97 -13.51
C SER A 214 11.75 0.99 -14.31
N THR A 215 11.28 -0.23 -14.58
CA THR A 215 12.02 -1.23 -15.38
C THR A 215 12.18 -0.77 -16.83
N ASP A 216 13.34 -1.03 -17.40
CA ASP A 216 13.68 -0.65 -18.77
C ASP A 216 13.07 -1.64 -19.78
N VAL A 217 12.81 -1.13 -21.00
CA VAL A 217 12.15 -1.92 -22.06
C VAL A 217 13.03 -3.10 -22.50
N ASP A 218 14.36 -2.96 -22.46
CA ASP A 218 15.28 -4.04 -22.80
C ASP A 218 15.16 -5.20 -21.80
N ASP A 219 15.11 -4.91 -20.50
CA ASP A 219 14.91 -5.92 -19.45
C ASP A 219 13.52 -6.58 -19.56
N LEU A 220 12.47 -5.80 -19.86
CA LEU A 220 11.13 -6.35 -20.11
C LEU A 220 11.13 -7.28 -21.33
N THR A 221 11.90 -6.95 -22.36
CA THR A 221 12.04 -7.76 -23.58
C THR A 221 12.70 -9.09 -23.27
N ASP A 222 13.77 -9.10 -22.47
CA ASP A 222 14.42 -10.33 -22.03
C ASP A 222 13.50 -11.18 -21.14
N LEU A 223 12.82 -10.54 -20.18
CA LEU A 223 11.88 -11.19 -19.26
C LEU A 223 10.62 -11.74 -19.96
N ALA A 224 10.27 -11.25 -21.15
CA ALA A 224 9.15 -11.78 -21.93
C ALA A 224 9.37 -13.25 -22.36
N PHE A 225 10.63 -13.71 -22.35
CA PHE A 225 11.02 -15.08 -22.69
C PHE A 225 11.45 -15.90 -21.46
N ASP A 226 11.08 -15.44 -20.25
CA ASP A 226 11.40 -16.14 -19.01
C ASP A 226 10.83 -17.57 -18.96
N GLU A 227 11.52 -18.47 -18.27
CA GLU A 227 11.06 -19.85 -18.07
C GLU A 227 9.77 -19.96 -17.24
N LYS A 228 9.49 -18.96 -16.38
CA LYS A 228 8.31 -18.92 -15.52
C LYS A 228 7.21 -18.08 -16.13
N LYS A 229 6.03 -18.67 -16.26
CA LYS A 229 4.85 -18.01 -16.83
C LYS A 229 4.33 -16.87 -15.95
N GLU A 230 4.63 -16.90 -14.65
CA GLU A 230 4.37 -15.81 -13.70
C GLU A 230 5.19 -14.56 -14.00
N VAL A 231 6.43 -14.72 -14.48
CA VAL A 231 7.29 -13.60 -14.90
C VAL A 231 6.80 -13.04 -16.23
N ILE A 232 6.54 -13.91 -17.21
CA ILE A 232 6.01 -13.47 -18.52
C ILE A 232 4.67 -12.74 -18.36
N LYS A 233 3.77 -13.24 -17.49
CA LYS A 233 2.51 -12.54 -17.20
C LYS A 233 2.75 -11.17 -16.56
N ALA A 234 3.73 -11.04 -15.66
CA ALA A 234 4.08 -9.75 -15.07
C ALA A 234 4.56 -8.75 -16.13
N VAL A 235 5.40 -9.19 -17.07
CA VAL A 235 5.81 -8.37 -18.22
C VAL A 235 4.59 -7.95 -19.04
N ALA A 236 3.69 -8.89 -19.32
CA ALA A 236 2.47 -8.65 -20.09
C ALA A 236 1.59 -7.55 -19.51
N THR A 237 1.61 -7.35 -18.19
CA THR A 237 0.85 -6.30 -17.49
C THR A 237 1.57 -4.96 -17.37
N ASN A 238 2.85 -4.86 -17.73
CA ASN A 238 3.63 -3.64 -17.59
C ASN A 238 3.23 -2.60 -18.64
N ILE A 239 2.97 -1.36 -18.21
CA ILE A 239 2.52 -0.27 -19.08
C ILE A 239 3.55 0.14 -20.13
N LYS A 240 4.85 -0.10 -19.90
CA LYS A 240 5.91 0.21 -20.87
C LYS A 240 5.99 -0.80 -22.02
N LEU A 241 5.24 -1.90 -21.96
CA LEU A 241 5.26 -2.91 -23.01
C LEU A 241 4.70 -2.36 -24.32
N ALA A 242 5.43 -2.52 -25.42
CA ALA A 242 5.04 -2.05 -26.73
C ALA A 242 5.66 -2.89 -27.85
N GLY A 243 5.17 -2.70 -29.08
CA GLY A 243 5.75 -3.27 -30.29
C GLY A 243 5.63 -4.79 -30.36
N ASP A 244 6.67 -5.43 -30.91
CA ASP A 244 6.64 -6.86 -31.26
C ASP A 244 6.32 -7.79 -30.08
N ILE A 245 6.71 -7.40 -28.85
CA ILE A 245 6.45 -8.21 -27.66
C ILE A 245 4.95 -8.30 -27.36
N VAL A 246 4.16 -7.24 -27.59
CA VAL A 246 2.70 -7.31 -27.43
C VAL A 246 2.10 -8.34 -28.39
N SER A 247 2.55 -8.36 -29.64
CA SER A 247 2.10 -9.33 -30.65
C SER A 247 2.48 -10.76 -30.27
N ILE A 248 3.71 -10.96 -29.78
CA ILE A 248 4.21 -12.26 -29.32
C ILE A 248 3.38 -12.77 -28.13
N LEU A 249 3.21 -11.96 -27.08
CA LEU A 249 2.50 -12.37 -25.86
C LEU A 249 1.00 -12.56 -26.08
N SER A 250 0.40 -11.81 -27.01
CA SER A 250 -1.00 -12.02 -27.41
C SER A 250 -1.21 -13.38 -28.07
N LYS A 251 -0.17 -13.95 -28.70
CA LYS A 251 -0.15 -15.25 -29.38
C LYS A 251 0.44 -16.37 -28.50
N ASP A 252 0.81 -16.11 -27.24
CA ASP A 252 1.40 -17.13 -26.36
C ASP A 252 0.44 -18.31 -26.18
N GLU A 253 0.95 -19.54 -26.23
CA GLU A 253 0.13 -20.75 -26.11
C GLU A 253 -0.58 -20.85 -24.75
N ASN A 254 0.00 -20.24 -23.70
CA ASN A 254 -0.55 -20.24 -22.37
C ASN A 254 -1.56 -19.09 -22.17
N SER A 255 -2.84 -19.45 -21.99
CA SER A 255 -3.89 -18.48 -21.72
C SER A 255 -3.64 -17.64 -20.46
N TYR A 256 -2.84 -18.11 -19.49
CA TYR A 256 -2.44 -17.30 -18.33
C TYR A 256 -1.61 -16.08 -18.73
N VAL A 257 -0.71 -16.21 -19.71
CA VAL A 257 0.04 -15.08 -20.26
C VAL A 257 -0.89 -14.16 -21.05
N ARG A 258 -1.74 -14.75 -21.90
CA ARG A 258 -2.74 -13.99 -22.68
C ARG A 258 -3.73 -13.21 -21.80
N THR A 259 -4.05 -13.68 -20.58
CA THR A 259 -4.84 -12.88 -19.63
C THR A 259 -4.09 -11.65 -19.11
N GLY A 260 -2.77 -11.74 -18.96
CA GLY A 260 -1.94 -10.60 -18.55
C GLY A 260 -1.88 -9.52 -19.64
N ILE A 261 -1.68 -9.91 -20.90
CA ILE A 261 -1.60 -8.93 -21.99
C ILE A 261 -2.97 -8.30 -22.27
N ALA A 262 -4.07 -9.05 -22.12
CA ALA A 262 -5.43 -8.54 -22.28
C ALA A 262 -5.79 -7.38 -21.33
N SER A 263 -5.16 -7.29 -20.16
CA SER A 263 -5.35 -6.18 -19.21
C SER A 263 -4.39 -5.02 -19.42
N ASN A 264 -3.44 -5.13 -20.36
CA ASN A 264 -2.48 -4.07 -20.65
C ASN A 264 -3.19 -2.86 -21.31
N PRO A 265 -2.97 -1.62 -20.84
CA PRO A 265 -3.61 -0.45 -21.43
C PRO A 265 -3.09 -0.08 -22.83
N ASN A 266 -1.95 -0.61 -23.27
CA ASN A 266 -1.27 -0.23 -24.52
C ASN A 266 -1.36 -1.31 -25.62
N LEU A 267 -2.51 -2.01 -25.70
CA LEU A 267 -2.79 -2.95 -26.78
C LEU A 267 -3.00 -2.22 -28.12
N ASP A 268 -2.43 -2.77 -29.19
CA ASP A 268 -2.75 -2.35 -30.55
C ASP A 268 -4.03 -3.03 -31.08
N ASP A 269 -4.58 -2.50 -32.19
CA ASP A 269 -5.83 -3.01 -32.76
C ASP A 269 -5.74 -4.48 -33.20
N GLU A 270 -4.55 -4.95 -33.62
CA GLU A 270 -4.35 -6.36 -33.99
C GLU A 270 -4.48 -7.28 -32.76
N ALA A 271 -3.83 -6.91 -31.66
CA ALA A 271 -3.91 -7.63 -30.40
C ALA A 271 -5.33 -7.60 -29.82
N ILE A 272 -6.02 -6.46 -29.87
CA ILE A 272 -7.42 -6.34 -29.42
C ILE A 272 -8.33 -7.26 -30.24
N GLU A 273 -8.23 -7.22 -31.57
CA GLU A 273 -9.03 -8.08 -32.46
C GLU A 273 -8.78 -9.56 -32.16
N GLN A 274 -7.51 -9.96 -32.02
CA GLN A 274 -7.13 -11.33 -31.72
C GLN A 274 -7.67 -11.78 -30.35
N LEU A 275 -7.41 -11.00 -29.30
CA LEU A 275 -7.80 -11.36 -27.93
C LEU A 275 -9.31 -11.31 -27.73
N SER A 276 -10.05 -10.53 -28.54
CA SER A 276 -11.52 -10.52 -28.51
C SER A 276 -12.15 -11.81 -29.04
N HIS A 277 -11.38 -12.60 -29.80
CA HIS A 277 -11.76 -13.91 -30.32
C HIS A 277 -10.99 -15.05 -29.66
N ASP A 278 -10.28 -14.79 -28.54
CA ASP A 278 -9.50 -15.81 -27.83
C ASP A 278 -10.38 -16.99 -27.43
N GLU A 279 -9.85 -18.22 -27.52
CA GLU A 279 -10.56 -19.43 -27.09
C GLU A 279 -10.97 -19.37 -25.61
N SER A 280 -10.14 -18.73 -24.77
CA SER A 280 -10.33 -18.67 -23.33
C SER A 280 -11.29 -17.54 -22.97
N PRO A 281 -12.45 -17.84 -22.35
CA PRO A 281 -13.35 -16.79 -21.87
C PRO A 281 -12.72 -15.91 -20.78
N TYR A 282 -11.68 -16.39 -20.09
CA TYR A 282 -10.94 -15.58 -19.12
C TYR A 282 -10.17 -14.46 -19.82
N VAL A 283 -9.48 -14.76 -20.93
CA VAL A 283 -8.76 -13.74 -21.72
C VAL A 283 -9.73 -12.68 -22.24
N ARG A 284 -10.84 -13.12 -22.83
CA ARG A 284 -11.88 -12.20 -23.33
C ARG A 284 -12.52 -11.38 -22.21
N SER A 285 -12.66 -11.95 -21.02
CA SER A 285 -13.21 -11.25 -19.85
C SER A 285 -12.25 -10.18 -19.31
N GLU A 286 -10.94 -10.47 -19.27
CA GLU A 286 -9.92 -9.49 -18.89
C GLU A 286 -9.86 -8.35 -19.92
N LEU A 287 -9.89 -8.67 -21.22
CA LEU A 287 -9.98 -7.66 -22.27
C LEU A 287 -11.23 -6.79 -22.12
N ALA A 288 -12.38 -7.39 -21.79
CA ALA A 288 -13.62 -6.67 -21.56
C ALA A 288 -13.59 -5.76 -20.31
N ALA A 289 -12.74 -6.08 -19.33
CA ALA A 289 -12.52 -5.28 -18.14
C ALA A 289 -11.49 -4.14 -18.35
N ASN A 290 -10.75 -4.17 -19.45
CA ASN A 290 -9.70 -3.22 -19.73
C ASN A 290 -10.26 -1.82 -20.05
N ALA A 291 -9.93 -0.85 -19.19
CA ALA A 291 -10.42 0.51 -19.28
C ALA A 291 -9.83 1.32 -20.45
N ALA A 292 -8.79 0.84 -21.13
CA ALA A 292 -8.22 1.51 -22.30
C ALA A 292 -9.06 1.31 -23.57
N LEU A 293 -9.83 0.22 -23.67
CA LEU A 293 -10.64 -0.07 -24.87
C LEU A 293 -11.71 1.00 -25.14
N SER A 294 -12.00 1.24 -26.42
CA SER A 294 -13.10 2.11 -26.84
C SER A 294 -14.47 1.43 -26.59
N VAL A 295 -15.55 2.23 -26.61
CA VAL A 295 -16.91 1.69 -26.47
C VAL A 295 -17.24 0.76 -27.64
N GLU A 296 -16.75 1.08 -28.85
CA GLU A 296 -16.91 0.28 -30.06
C GLU A 296 -16.22 -1.08 -29.94
N GLN A 297 -14.99 -1.12 -29.42
CA GLN A 297 -14.27 -2.36 -29.14
C GLN A 297 -15.00 -3.21 -28.09
N LEU A 298 -15.54 -2.58 -27.04
CA LEU A 298 -16.31 -3.27 -25.99
C LEU A 298 -17.68 -3.77 -26.47
N ASP A 299 -18.29 -3.15 -27.49
CA ASP A 299 -19.57 -3.60 -28.05
C ASP A 299 -19.48 -4.98 -28.74
N VAL A 300 -18.30 -5.38 -29.20
CA VAL A 300 -18.02 -6.75 -29.65
C VAL A 300 -18.16 -7.72 -28.47
N LEU A 301 -17.45 -7.44 -27.36
CA LEU A 301 -17.40 -8.28 -26.16
C LEU A 301 -18.72 -8.32 -25.37
N LYS A 302 -19.57 -7.30 -25.49
CA LYS A 302 -20.95 -7.32 -24.95
C LYS A 302 -21.83 -8.41 -25.57
N LYS A 303 -21.51 -8.85 -26.78
CA LYS A 303 -22.25 -9.89 -27.52
C LYS A 303 -21.62 -11.27 -27.34
N ASP A 304 -20.59 -11.39 -26.49
CA ASP A 304 -19.90 -12.65 -26.23
C ASP A 304 -20.85 -13.75 -25.75
N VAL A 305 -20.55 -15.00 -26.08
CA VAL A 305 -21.33 -16.16 -25.64
C VAL A 305 -21.25 -16.37 -24.11
N ASN A 306 -20.13 -15.98 -23.49
CA ASN A 306 -19.90 -16.13 -22.07
C ASN A 306 -20.48 -14.95 -21.27
N MET A 307 -21.26 -15.26 -20.24
CA MET A 307 -21.93 -14.24 -19.43
C MET A 307 -20.98 -13.32 -18.65
N PHE A 308 -19.81 -13.81 -18.22
CA PHE A 308 -18.83 -13.02 -17.48
C PHE A 308 -18.18 -11.97 -18.37
N VAL A 309 -17.84 -12.35 -19.61
CA VAL A 309 -17.31 -11.42 -20.62
C VAL A 309 -18.33 -10.30 -20.89
N ARG A 310 -19.59 -10.66 -21.13
CA ARG A 310 -20.66 -9.66 -21.31
C ARG A 310 -20.77 -8.75 -20.09
N SER A 311 -20.78 -9.32 -18.88
CA SER A 311 -20.93 -8.55 -17.65
C SER A 311 -19.77 -7.56 -17.44
N ALA A 312 -18.53 -7.98 -17.69
CA ALA A 312 -17.34 -7.13 -17.64
C ALA A 312 -17.46 -5.97 -18.63
N ALA A 313 -17.79 -6.24 -19.90
CA ALA A 313 -17.93 -5.20 -20.92
C ALA A 313 -19.01 -4.16 -20.55
N HIS A 314 -20.16 -4.61 -20.01
CA HIS A 314 -21.21 -3.69 -19.55
C HIS A 314 -20.75 -2.82 -18.37
N LYS A 315 -20.01 -3.40 -17.42
CA LYS A 315 -19.46 -2.67 -16.28
C LYS A 315 -18.46 -1.59 -16.74
N THR A 316 -17.54 -1.95 -17.63
CA THR A 316 -16.53 -1.03 -18.17
C THR A 316 -17.16 0.11 -18.97
N ILE A 317 -18.14 -0.18 -19.83
CA ILE A 317 -18.88 0.86 -20.58
C ILE A 317 -19.63 1.80 -19.62
N LYS A 318 -20.32 1.24 -18.62
CA LYS A 318 -21.03 2.06 -17.64
C LYS A 318 -20.08 3.01 -16.92
N ALA A 319 -18.92 2.51 -16.47
CA ALA A 319 -17.90 3.32 -15.82
C ALA A 319 -17.40 4.47 -16.72
N LYS A 320 -17.19 4.20 -18.02
CA LYS A 320 -16.78 5.22 -18.99
C LYS A 320 -17.81 6.32 -19.20
N ILE A 321 -19.10 5.97 -19.27
CA ILE A 321 -20.18 6.96 -19.45
C ILE A 321 -20.29 7.85 -18.20
N THR A 322 -20.20 7.27 -17.00
CA THR A 322 -20.30 8.02 -15.74
C THR A 322 -19.13 8.96 -15.46
N THR A 323 -17.96 8.73 -16.06
CA THR A 323 -16.79 9.63 -15.94
C THR A 323 -16.80 10.81 -16.93
N THR A 324 -17.74 10.82 -17.87
CA THR A 324 -17.91 11.90 -18.87
C THR A 324 -19.05 12.89 -18.56
N GLU A 325 -19.76 12.69 -17.45
CA GLU A 325 -20.81 13.59 -16.91
C GLU A 325 -20.28 14.39 -15.71
#